data_AF-A0A7S4BG01-F1
#
_entry.id   AF-A0A7S4BG01-F1
#
_cell.length_a   1.000
_cell.length_b   1.000
_cell.length_c   1.000
_cell.angle_alpha   90.00
_cell.angle_beta   90.00
_cell.angle_gamma   90.00
#
_symmetry.space_group_name_H-M   'P 1'
#
loop_
_entity.id
_entity.type
_entity.pdbx_description
1 polymer ?
#
loop_
_entity_poly.entity_id
_entity_poly.type
_entity_poly.pdbx_seq_one_letter_code
_entity_poly.pdbx_strand_id
1 'polypeptide(L)'
;ICEHGRVRHGCKECRGNSECEHGQPRRECAECGAPWQLDDFDRGPGGRGRCEHGKQQRICKICGGRDICEHNRVRYSCRECGGGMFCEHGRQRYICKECGGGGICEHNKTRQKCRECSVARREEAAKAREALALAREHKAAEARRL
;
A
#
# COMPACT_ATOMS: atom_id res chain seq x y z
N ILE A 1 16.72 16.89 15.35
CA ILE A 1 16.45 15.48 15.73
C ILE A 1 16.14 15.48 17.23
N CYS A 2 15.18 14.69 17.72
CA CYS A 2 14.85 14.60 19.15
C CYS A 2 15.86 13.71 19.89
N GLU A 3 15.82 13.70 21.22
CA GLU A 3 16.62 12.79 22.06
C GLU A 3 16.38 11.30 21.73
N HIS A 4 15.22 10.96 21.18
CA HIS A 4 14.88 9.64 20.67
C HIS A 4 15.44 9.35 19.25
N GLY A 5 16.39 10.15 18.75
CA GLY A 5 17.05 9.93 17.46
C GLY A 5 16.17 10.13 16.21
N ARG A 6 14.91 10.57 16.36
CA ARG A 6 13.96 10.78 15.25
C ARG A 6 13.81 12.25 14.86
N VAL A 7 13.38 12.53 13.63
CA VAL A 7 13.00 13.89 13.21
C VAL A 7 11.81 14.36 14.06
N ARG A 8 11.91 15.56 14.67
CA ARG A 8 11.05 16.00 15.79
C ARG A 8 9.54 15.95 15.47
N HIS A 9 9.13 16.29 14.24
CA HIS A 9 7.72 16.23 13.81
C HIS A 9 7.18 14.81 13.56
N GLY A 10 8.06 13.80 13.43
CA GLY A 10 7.69 12.40 13.20
C GLY A 10 7.92 11.50 14.42
N CYS A 11 8.41 12.05 15.54
CA CYS A 11 8.61 11.26 16.75
C CYS A 11 7.29 11.07 17.47
N LYS A 12 6.79 9.82 17.51
CA LYS A 12 5.55 9.45 18.22
C LYS A 12 5.61 9.71 19.73
N GLU A 13 6.81 9.69 20.31
CA GLU A 13 7.05 9.94 21.73
C GLU A 13 7.13 11.45 22.02
N CYS A 14 7.83 12.23 21.20
CA CYS A 14 7.94 13.69 21.40
C CYS A 14 6.75 14.49 20.85
N ARG A 15 5.98 13.95 19.89
CA ARG A 15 4.94 14.65 19.11
C ARG A 15 5.33 16.09 18.69
N GLY A 16 6.59 16.32 18.35
CA GLY A 16 7.05 17.66 17.95
C GLY A 16 7.20 18.71 19.06
N ASN A 17 7.27 18.34 20.35
CA ASN A 17 7.56 19.26 21.45
C ASN A 17 8.99 19.82 21.37
N SER A 18 9.16 20.86 20.56
CA SER A 18 10.24 21.84 20.74
C SER A 18 9.62 23.03 21.47
N GLU A 19 10.22 23.46 22.58
CA GLU A 19 9.88 24.74 23.20
C GLU A 19 9.98 25.85 22.16
N CYS A 20 8.96 26.70 22.08
CA CYS A 20 9.05 27.96 21.35
C CYS A 20 9.85 28.97 22.17
N GLU A 21 10.21 30.08 21.54
CA GLU A 21 10.90 31.20 22.21
C GLU A 21 10.04 31.83 23.33
N HIS A 22 8.76 31.47 23.43
CA HIS A 22 7.84 31.84 24.51
C HIS A 22 7.83 30.85 25.69
N GLY A 23 8.82 29.94 25.78
CA GLY A 23 9.00 29.05 26.93
C GLY A 23 7.90 27.99 27.12
N GLN A 24 7.11 27.73 26.08
CA GLN A 24 6.08 26.70 26.05
C GLN A 24 6.32 25.73 24.89
N PRO A 25 5.85 24.47 24.95
CA PRO A 25 5.90 23.61 23.79
C PRO A 25 5.13 24.22 22.61
N ARG A 26 5.75 24.28 21.42
CA ARG A 26 5.18 24.94 20.21
C ARG A 26 3.74 24.55 19.89
N ARG A 27 3.34 23.31 20.20
CA ARG A 27 1.99 22.78 19.98
C ARG A 27 0.93 23.35 20.92
N GLU A 28 1.34 23.91 22.05
CA GLU A 28 0.49 24.46 23.13
C GLU A 28 0.62 25.99 23.25
N CYS A 29 1.54 26.61 22.51
CA CYS A 29 1.71 28.06 22.50
C CYS A 29 0.56 28.71 21.72
N ALA A 30 -0.27 29.52 22.38
CA ALA A 30 -1.42 30.17 21.75
C ALA A 30 -1.05 31.17 20.63
N GLU A 31 0.19 31.67 20.63
CA GLU A 31 0.68 32.64 19.63
C GLU A 31 1.48 31.99 18.48
N CYS A 32 2.21 30.90 18.74
CA CYS A 32 2.95 30.16 17.71
C CYS A 32 2.16 28.97 17.13
N GLY A 33 1.25 28.41 17.92
CA GLY A 33 0.37 27.31 17.61
C GLY A 33 -0.92 27.86 17.02
N ALA A 34 -0.92 28.08 15.71
CA ALA A 34 -2.16 28.27 14.97
C ALA A 34 -3.13 27.09 15.23
N PRO A 35 -4.44 27.36 15.24
CA PRO A 35 -5.46 26.52 15.86
C PRO A 35 -5.74 25.29 15.00
N TRP A 36 -4.95 24.24 15.16
CA TRP A 36 -5.32 22.90 14.71
C TRP A 36 -6.35 22.36 15.71
N GLN A 37 -7.60 22.76 15.53
CA GLN A 37 -8.72 22.07 16.16
C GLN A 37 -8.65 20.61 15.73
N LEU A 38 -8.22 19.76 16.67
CA LEU A 38 -8.60 18.35 16.81
C LEU A 38 -8.56 17.52 15.50
N ASP A 39 -7.46 16.74 15.37
CA ASP A 39 -7.47 15.40 14.78
C ASP A 39 -7.51 15.22 13.24
N ASP A 40 -6.61 15.84 12.48
CA ASP A 40 -6.34 15.54 11.05
C ASP A 40 -5.78 14.12 10.75
N PHE A 41 -5.77 13.22 11.73
CA PHE A 41 -5.33 11.83 11.54
C PHE A 41 -6.46 10.88 11.11
N ASP A 42 -7.72 11.32 11.10
CA ASP A 42 -8.85 10.52 10.63
C ASP A 42 -10.06 11.37 10.16
N ARG A 43 -10.67 10.95 9.04
CA ARG A 43 -12.10 11.09 8.72
C ARG A 43 -12.65 12.45 8.25
N GLY A 44 -12.54 12.67 6.93
CA GLY A 44 -13.69 13.06 6.10
C GLY A 44 -14.10 11.89 5.18
N PRO A 45 -15.34 11.84 4.64
CA PRO A 45 -15.74 10.85 3.62
C PRO A 45 -14.98 11.13 2.31
N GLY A 46 -13.73 10.67 2.26
CA GLY A 46 -12.75 11.04 1.23
C GLY A 46 -11.28 10.86 1.65
N GLY A 47 -11.03 10.29 2.84
CA GLY A 47 -9.69 10.01 3.36
C GLY A 47 -8.74 9.42 2.31
N ARG A 48 -7.55 10.03 2.23
CA ARG A 48 -6.43 9.74 1.30
C ARG A 48 -6.86 9.13 -0.02
N GLY A 49 -7.54 9.95 -0.82
CA GLY A 49 -7.62 9.76 -2.25
C GLY A 49 -8.68 8.77 -2.70
N ARG A 50 -9.90 8.80 -2.13
CA ARG A 50 -11.13 8.23 -2.74
C ARG A 50 -12.14 9.34 -3.05
N CYS A 51 -12.77 9.29 -4.23
CA CYS A 51 -13.79 10.23 -4.66
C CYS A 51 -15.19 9.74 -4.24
N GLU A 52 -16.19 10.61 -4.40
CA GLU A 52 -17.62 10.30 -4.21
C GLU A 52 -18.11 9.09 -5.03
N HIS A 53 -17.43 8.79 -6.13
CA HIS A 53 -17.68 7.60 -6.96
C HIS A 53 -17.08 6.31 -6.40
N GLY A 54 -16.59 6.30 -5.16
CA GLY A 54 -15.98 5.15 -4.49
C GLY A 54 -14.65 4.67 -5.07
N LYS A 55 -14.13 5.34 -6.11
CA LYS A 55 -12.82 5.05 -6.73
C LYS A 55 -11.74 5.92 -6.11
N GLN A 56 -10.47 5.55 -6.28
CA GLN A 56 -9.42 6.47 -5.86
C GLN A 56 -9.49 7.77 -6.70
N GLN A 57 -9.38 8.95 -6.07
CA GLN A 57 -9.51 10.25 -6.76
C GLN A 57 -8.55 10.36 -7.94
N ARG A 58 -7.33 9.82 -7.79
CA ARG A 58 -6.31 9.84 -8.85
C ARG A 58 -6.67 9.01 -10.08
N ILE A 59 -7.51 7.98 -9.93
CA ILE A 59 -7.90 7.05 -11.01
C ILE A 59 -9.37 7.18 -11.42
N CYS A 60 -10.11 8.13 -10.85
CA CYS A 60 -11.53 8.28 -11.14
C CYS A 60 -11.74 8.95 -12.49
N LYS A 61 -12.39 8.23 -13.42
CA LYS A 61 -12.72 8.71 -14.77
C LYS A 61 -13.64 9.93 -14.74
N ILE A 62 -14.61 9.93 -13.83
CA ILE A 62 -15.61 10.99 -13.73
C ILE A 62 -14.97 12.26 -13.14
N CYS A 63 -14.09 12.12 -12.16
CA CYS A 63 -13.39 13.25 -11.55
C CYS A 63 -12.15 13.73 -12.35
N GLY A 64 -11.84 13.14 -13.51
CA GLY A 64 -10.66 13.51 -14.30
C GLY A 64 -9.34 13.33 -13.54
N GLY A 65 -9.22 12.23 -12.78
CA GLY A 65 -8.07 12.00 -11.90
C GLY A 65 -6.71 12.14 -12.61
N ARG A 66 -5.70 12.65 -11.88
CA ARG A 66 -4.35 12.94 -12.40
C ARG A 66 -3.66 11.75 -13.09
N ASP A 67 -4.01 10.53 -12.69
CA ASP A 67 -3.45 9.31 -13.28
C ASP A 67 -4.22 8.84 -14.52
N ILE A 68 -5.12 9.66 -15.09
CA ILE A 68 -5.82 9.37 -16.35
C ILE A 68 -5.09 10.06 -17.51
N CYS A 69 -4.89 9.33 -18.60
CA CYS A 69 -4.34 9.89 -19.83
C CYS A 69 -5.46 10.41 -20.75
N GLU A 70 -5.07 11.14 -21.79
CA GLU A 70 -5.96 11.60 -22.87
C GLU A 70 -6.80 10.48 -23.50
N HIS A 71 -6.31 9.23 -23.46
CA HIS A 71 -7.02 8.04 -23.94
C HIS A 71 -8.07 7.49 -22.95
N ASN A 72 -8.43 8.22 -21.88
CA ASN A 72 -9.38 7.81 -20.85
C ASN A 72 -9.01 6.48 -20.13
N ARG A 73 -7.73 6.15 -20.13
CA ARG A 73 -7.14 4.99 -19.44
C ARG A 73 -6.25 5.47 -18.30
N VAL A 74 -6.04 4.62 -17.30
CA VAL A 74 -5.05 4.92 -16.26
C VAL A 74 -3.67 4.94 -16.92
N ARG A 75 -2.88 6.01 -16.73
CA ARG A 75 -1.56 6.26 -17.32
C ARG A 75 -0.63 5.05 -17.20
N TYR A 76 -0.59 4.43 -16.02
CA TYR A 76 0.17 3.20 -15.77
C TYR A 76 -0.21 2.04 -16.71
N SER A 77 -1.49 1.93 -17.09
CA SER A 77 -2.04 0.87 -17.95
C SER A 77 -2.20 1.29 -19.41
N CYS A 78 -1.85 2.52 -19.77
CA CYS A 78 -2.02 3.02 -21.13
C CYS A 78 -0.84 2.57 -22.01
N ARG A 79 -1.15 1.83 -23.07
CA ARG A 79 -0.13 1.38 -24.04
C ARG A 79 0.42 2.53 -24.87
N GLU A 80 -0.44 3.46 -25.28
CA GLU A 80 -0.08 4.61 -26.12
C GLU A 80 0.79 5.61 -25.36
N CYS A 81 0.59 5.76 -24.05
CA CYS A 81 1.43 6.61 -23.20
C CYS A 81 2.71 5.90 -22.70
N GLY A 82 3.00 4.67 -23.14
CA GLY A 82 4.15 3.91 -22.64
C GLY A 82 4.09 3.62 -21.13
N GLY A 83 2.87 3.44 -20.60
CA GLY A 83 2.65 3.21 -19.17
C GLY A 83 3.53 2.08 -18.66
N GLY A 84 4.14 2.26 -17.47
CA GLY A 84 5.20 1.41 -16.91
C GLY A 84 4.86 -0.07 -16.70
N MET A 85 3.62 -0.49 -17.05
CA MET A 85 3.20 -1.87 -17.16
C MET A 85 3.71 -2.58 -18.43
N PHE A 86 4.03 -1.85 -19.51
CA PHE A 86 4.52 -2.42 -20.77
C PHE A 86 6.05 -2.33 -20.85
N CYS A 87 6.69 -3.37 -21.41
CA CYS A 87 8.11 -3.33 -21.76
C CYS A 87 8.31 -2.76 -23.17
N GLU A 88 9.56 -2.50 -23.53
CA GLU A 88 9.98 -2.07 -24.87
C GLU A 88 9.51 -3.03 -25.97
N HIS A 89 9.31 -4.32 -25.64
CA HIS A 89 8.76 -5.34 -26.54
C HIS A 89 7.23 -5.25 -26.73
N GLY A 90 6.56 -4.23 -26.18
CA GLY A 90 5.11 -4.04 -26.28
C GLY A 90 4.27 -5.06 -25.49
N ARG A 91 4.90 -5.89 -24.64
CA ARG A 91 4.24 -6.87 -23.77
C ARG A 91 4.16 -6.33 -22.34
N GLN A 92 3.23 -6.84 -21.53
CA GLN A 92 3.23 -6.50 -20.11
C GLN A 92 4.52 -7.00 -19.45
N ARG A 93 5.27 -6.13 -18.75
CA ARG A 93 6.57 -6.43 -18.11
C ARG A 93 6.51 -7.68 -17.24
N TYR A 94 5.41 -7.87 -16.52
CA TYR A 94 5.19 -9.02 -15.65
C TYR A 94 5.19 -10.37 -16.38
N ILE A 95 4.77 -10.42 -17.65
CA ILE A 95 4.67 -11.64 -18.46
C ILE A 95 5.63 -11.65 -19.66
N CYS A 96 6.51 -10.66 -19.77
CA CYS A 96 7.44 -10.56 -20.87
C CYS A 96 8.57 -11.58 -20.71
N LYS A 97 8.71 -12.48 -21.68
CA LYS A 97 9.75 -13.53 -21.71
C LYS A 97 11.15 -12.94 -21.81
N GLU A 98 11.33 -11.94 -22.67
CA GLU A 98 12.61 -11.28 -22.91
C GLU A 98 13.05 -10.45 -21.70
N CYS A 99 12.11 -9.91 -20.92
CA CYS A 99 12.41 -9.15 -19.70
C CYS A 99 12.50 -10.02 -18.44
N GLY A 100 12.33 -11.35 -18.53
CA GLY A 100 12.34 -12.23 -17.36
C GLY A 100 11.26 -11.88 -16.33
N GLY A 101 10.10 -11.39 -16.78
CA GLY A 101 9.03 -10.91 -15.91
C GLY A 101 8.62 -11.93 -14.85
N GLY A 102 8.38 -11.46 -13.61
CA GLY A 102 8.08 -12.33 -12.46
C GLY A 102 6.86 -13.25 -12.59
N GLY A 103 6.03 -13.07 -13.61
CA GLY A 103 4.91 -13.93 -13.97
C GLY A 103 5.30 -15.17 -14.77
N ILE A 104 6.55 -15.33 -15.16
CA ILE A 104 7.09 -16.50 -15.83
C ILE A 104 7.75 -17.41 -14.79
N CYS A 105 7.52 -18.72 -14.92
CA CYS A 105 8.22 -19.73 -14.14
C CYS A 105 9.44 -20.25 -14.90
N GLU A 106 10.31 -20.99 -14.22
CA GLU A 106 11.51 -21.62 -14.79
C GLU A 106 11.19 -22.50 -16.01
N HIS A 107 9.96 -23.03 -16.09
CA HIS A 107 9.46 -23.80 -17.23
C HIS A 107 9.06 -22.95 -18.46
N ASN A 108 9.46 -21.68 -18.55
CA ASN A 108 9.16 -20.76 -19.66
C ASN A 108 7.66 -20.55 -19.97
N LYS A 109 6.80 -20.96 -19.03
CA LYS A 109 5.34 -20.80 -19.06
C LYS A 109 4.96 -19.73 -18.05
N THR A 110 3.82 -19.07 -18.25
CA THR A 110 3.29 -18.20 -17.20
C THR A 110 2.94 -19.05 -15.98
N ARG A 111 3.18 -18.54 -14.77
CA ARG A 111 2.94 -19.27 -13.51
C ARG A 111 1.52 -19.84 -13.39
N GLN A 112 0.55 -19.20 -14.05
CA GLN A 112 -0.85 -19.66 -14.11
C GLN A 112 -1.10 -20.79 -15.12
N LYS A 113 -0.31 -20.87 -16.20
CA LYS A 113 -0.45 -21.91 -17.25
C LYS A 113 0.51 -23.08 -17.05
N CYS A 114 1.47 -22.97 -16.14
CA CYS A 114 2.38 -24.06 -15.82
C CYS A 114 1.67 -25.08 -14.91
N ARG A 115 1.52 -26.32 -15.41
CA ARG A 115 0.88 -27.42 -14.67
C ARG A 115 1.67 -27.76 -13.41
N GLU A 116 3.00 -27.87 -13.50
CA GLU A 116 3.88 -28.18 -12.37
C GLU A 116 3.78 -27.12 -11.27
N CYS A 117 3.90 -25.83 -11.62
CA CYS A 117 3.69 -24.74 -10.66
C CYS A 117 2.25 -24.67 -10.14
N SER A 118 1.26 -25.12 -10.89
CA SER A 118 -0.13 -25.14 -10.43
C SER A 118 -0.38 -26.21 -9.37
N VAL A 119 0.22 -27.39 -9.54
CA VAL A 119 0.11 -28.51 -8.58
C VAL A 119 0.89 -28.16 -7.32
N ALA A 120 2.16 -27.76 -7.46
CA ALA A 120 3.01 -27.39 -6.32
C ALA A 120 2.38 -26.25 -5.48
N ARG A 121 1.84 -25.20 -6.13
CA ARG A 121 1.15 -24.12 -5.40
C ARG A 121 -0.12 -24.58 -4.69
N ARG A 122 -0.86 -25.54 -5.25
CA ARG A 122 -2.09 -26.08 -4.64
C ARG A 122 -1.78 -26.97 -3.44
N GLU A 123 -0.75 -27.80 -3.54
CA GLU A 123 -0.28 -28.64 -2.45
C GLU A 123 0.27 -27.79 -1.30
N GLU A 124 1.13 -26.81 -1.60
CA GLU A 124 1.65 -25.88 -0.60
C GLU A 124 0.54 -25.04 0.04
N ALA A 125 -0.45 -24.59 -0.73
CA ALA A 125 -1.61 -23.88 -0.19
C ALA A 125 -2.49 -24.76 0.70
N ALA A 126 -2.60 -26.07 0.40
CA ALA A 126 -3.33 -27.02 1.23
C ALA A 126 -2.63 -27.22 2.58
N LYS A 127 -1.31 -27.46 2.56
CA LYS A 127 -0.49 -27.57 3.78
C LYS A 127 -0.54 -26.30 4.63
N ALA A 128 -0.45 -25.13 4.01
CA ALA A 128 -0.53 -23.85 4.72
C ALA A 128 -1.89 -23.63 5.40
N ARG A 129 -2.98 -24.07 4.76
CA ARG A 129 -4.34 -24.01 5.34
C ARG A 129 -4.49 -24.96 6.53
N GLU A 130 -3.98 -26.17 6.39
CA GLU A 130 -3.99 -27.18 7.45
C GLU A 130 -3.15 -26.73 8.66
N ALA A 131 -1.92 -26.27 8.42
CA ALA A 131 -1.06 -25.71 9.46
C ALA A 131 -1.71 -24.51 10.18
N LEU A 132 -2.41 -23.64 9.44
CA LEU A 132 -3.15 -22.53 10.03
C LEU A 132 -4.36 -23.01 10.88
N ALA A 133 -5.05 -24.06 10.46
CA ALA A 133 -6.13 -24.67 11.24
C ALA A 133 -5.61 -25.25 12.55
N LEU A 134 -4.55 -26.06 12.49
CA LEU A 134 -3.88 -26.62 13.66
C LEU A 134 -3.36 -25.54 14.61
N ALA A 135 -2.77 -24.47 14.08
CA ALA A 135 -2.30 -23.34 14.88
C ALA A 135 -3.46 -22.60 15.58
N ARG A 136 -4.63 -22.50 14.94
CA ARG A 136 -5.83 -21.92 15.55
C ARG A 136 -6.37 -22.81 16.67
N GLU A 137 -6.39 -24.12 16.46
CA GLU A 137 -6.81 -25.10 17.46
C GLU A 137 -5.88 -25.11 18.67
N HIS A 138 -4.57 -25.09 18.46
CA HIS A 138 -3.58 -25.00 19.55
C HIS A 138 -3.77 -23.73 20.37
N LYS A 139 -3.92 -22.57 19.70
CA LYS A 139 -4.20 -21.30 20.38
C LYS A 139 -5.51 -21.32 21.17
N ALA A 140 -6.56 -21.93 20.61
CA ALA A 140 -7.84 -22.06 21.30
C ALA A 140 -7.77 -23.01 22.49
N ALA A 141 -6.99 -24.10 22.42
CA ALA A 141 -6.78 -25.04 23.51
C ALA A 141 -5.95 -24.41 24.64
N GLU A 142 -4.92 -23.64 24.31
CA GLU A 142 -4.10 -22.90 25.28
C GLU A 142 -4.94 -21.84 26.02
N ALA A 143 -5.76 -21.08 25.28
CA ALA A 143 -6.67 -20.10 25.88
C ALA A 143 -7.75 -20.71 26.80
N ARG A 144 -8.08 -21.99 26.63
CA ARG A 144 -9.02 -22.73 27.52
C ARG A 144 -8.36 -23.28 28.78
N ARG A 145 -7.02 -23.31 28.84
CA ARG A 145 -6.23 -23.78 29.99
C ARG A 145 -5.83 -22.65 30.95
N LEU A 146 -6.08 -21.40 30.55
CA LEU A 146 -5.95 -20.19 31.37
C LEU A 146 -7.31 -19.84 31.98
#